data_AF-A0AAE1JYF7-F1
#
_entry.id   AF-A0AAE1JYF7-F1
#
_cell.length_a   1.000
_cell.length_b   1.000
_cell.length_c   1.000
_cell.angle_alpha   90.00
_cell.angle_beta   90.00
_cell.angle_gamma   90.00
#
_symmetry.space_group_name_H-M   'P 1'
#
loop_
_entity.id
_entity.type
_entity.pdbx_description
1 polymer ?
#
loop_
_entity_poly.entity_id
_entity_poly.type
_entity_poly.pdbx_seq_one_letter_code
_entity_poly.pdbx_strand_id
1 'polypeptide(L)'
;MTVEIAGQMTGCRTSSSLWKSIIEFVGANTKSRITFLESEFQQLKKGSLKMRDYLAKMKSVSDNLTLAGCPLSLADLVTQTLIGLDIEYTPIVVLLFEKDNLSWSDLQSKLLTYESRLEQLHTTYHNSVSIFC
;
A
#
# COMPACT_ATOMS: atom_id res chain seq x y z
N MET A 1 14.67 -15.98 12.67
CA MET A 1 14.62 -16.26 11.22
C MET A 1 15.79 -17.13 10.73
N THR A 2 17.01 -17.01 11.26
CA THR A 2 18.16 -17.86 10.84
C THR A 2 18.12 -19.31 11.36
N VAL A 3 17.46 -19.55 12.50
CA VAL A 3 17.47 -20.86 13.18
C VAL A 3 16.62 -21.92 12.46
N GLU A 4 15.51 -21.52 11.83
CA GLU A 4 14.63 -22.44 11.08
C GLU A 4 15.28 -22.94 9.78
N ILE A 5 16.07 -22.08 9.14
CA ILE A 5 16.81 -22.39 7.91
C ILE A 5 17.88 -23.44 8.20
N ALA A 6 18.59 -23.32 9.32
CA ALA A 6 19.59 -24.29 9.77
C ALA A 6 18.99 -25.68 10.04
N GLY A 7 17.78 -25.74 10.62
CA GLY A 7 17.08 -26.99 10.91
C GLY A 7 16.70 -27.80 9.66
N GLN A 8 16.25 -27.12 8.59
CA GLN A 8 15.87 -27.77 7.33
C GLN A 8 17.07 -28.30 6.52
N MET A 9 18.28 -27.89 6.87
CA MET A 9 19.50 -28.14 6.09
C MET A 9 20.46 -29.14 6.74
N THR A 10 20.06 -29.75 7.85
CA THR A 10 20.86 -30.73 8.63
C THR A 10 21.20 -32.01 7.86
N GLY A 11 20.52 -32.30 6.74
CA GLY A 11 20.73 -33.47 5.90
C GLY A 11 21.70 -33.28 4.72
N CYS A 12 22.17 -32.06 4.43
CA CYS A 12 23.03 -31.77 3.29
C CYS A 12 24.45 -32.31 3.52
N ARG A 13 24.89 -33.28 2.70
CA ARG A 13 26.21 -33.93 2.84
C ARG A 13 27.37 -33.19 2.15
N THR A 14 27.07 -32.21 1.30
CA THR A 14 28.07 -31.44 0.55
C THR A 14 27.74 -29.96 0.59
N SER A 15 28.78 -29.11 0.56
CA SER A 15 28.61 -27.65 0.50
C SER A 15 27.81 -27.20 -0.72
N SER A 16 27.94 -27.90 -1.85
CA SER A 16 27.15 -27.65 -3.07
C SER A 16 25.66 -27.94 -2.85
N SER A 17 25.33 -29.06 -2.21
CA SER A 17 23.93 -29.40 -1.88
C SER A 17 23.33 -28.39 -0.89
N LEU A 18 24.10 -28.00 0.13
CA LEU A 18 23.66 -27.01 1.11
C LEU A 18 23.38 -25.66 0.44
N TRP A 19 24.31 -25.18 -0.39
CA TRP A 19 24.17 -23.91 -1.12
C TRP A 19 22.96 -23.91 -2.06
N LYS A 20 22.73 -25.02 -2.78
CA LYS A 20 21.55 -25.17 -3.64
C LYS A 20 20.25 -25.10 -2.85
N SER A 21 20.16 -25.82 -1.72
CA SER A 21 18.98 -25.78 -0.84
C SER A 21 18.72 -24.39 -0.26
N ILE A 22 19.78 -23.64 0.08
CA ILE A 22 19.66 -22.24 0.51
C ILE A 22 19.06 -21.38 -0.61
N ILE A 23 19.61 -21.47 -1.83
CA ILE A 23 19.11 -20.68 -2.97
C ILE A 23 17.64 -21.02 -3.25
N GLU A 24 17.28 -22.30 -3.26
CA GLU A 24 15.89 -22.73 -3.49
C GLU A 24 14.95 -22.19 -2.41
N PHE A 25 15.32 -22.29 -1.14
CA PHE A 25 14.52 -21.77 -0.03
C PHE A 25 14.38 -20.24 -0.08
N VAL A 26 15.51 -19.52 -0.24
CA VAL A 26 15.51 -18.06 -0.32
C VAL A 26 14.71 -17.59 -1.54
N GLY A 27 14.83 -18.29 -2.67
CA GLY A 27 14.05 -18.02 -3.88
C GLY A 27 12.55 -18.23 -3.67
N ALA A 28 12.16 -19.36 -3.06
CA ALA A 28 10.76 -19.65 -2.74
C ALA A 28 10.17 -18.64 -1.75
N ASN A 29 10.92 -18.29 -0.70
CA ASN A 29 10.52 -17.30 0.29
C ASN A 29 10.38 -15.90 -0.35
N THR A 30 11.31 -15.51 -1.22
CA THR A 30 11.25 -14.23 -1.94
C THR A 30 10.01 -14.16 -2.83
N LYS A 31 9.72 -15.23 -3.59
CA LYS A 31 8.53 -15.30 -4.44
C LYS A 31 7.23 -15.19 -3.63
N SER A 32 7.11 -15.97 -2.54
CA SER A 32 5.95 -15.90 -1.66
C SER A 32 5.76 -14.50 -1.08
N ARG A 33 6.85 -13.85 -0.69
CA ARG A 33 6.81 -12.49 -0.13
C ARG A 33 6.38 -11.44 -1.17
N ILE A 34 6.83 -11.56 -2.43
CA ILE A 34 6.35 -10.71 -3.53
C ILE A 34 4.84 -10.90 -3.72
N THR A 35 4.36 -12.13 -3.84
CA THR A 35 2.92 -12.42 -4.02
C THR A 35 2.08 -11.89 -2.85
N PHE A 36 2.59 -12.00 -1.62
CA PHE A 36 1.92 -11.40 -0.46
C PHE A 36 1.81 -9.88 -0.58
N LEU A 37 2.91 -9.20 -0.95
CA LEU A 37 2.92 -7.74 -1.11
C LEU A 37 2.04 -7.28 -2.28
N GLU A 38 2.01 -8.01 -3.39
CA GLU A 38 1.09 -7.74 -4.51
C GLU A 38 -0.37 -7.84 -4.05
N SER A 39 -0.70 -8.90 -3.30
CA SER A 39 -2.03 -9.06 -2.72
C SER A 39 -2.37 -7.93 -1.75
N GLU A 40 -1.43 -7.54 -0.88
CA GLU A 40 -1.62 -6.43 0.05
C GLU A 40 -1.86 -5.11 -0.72
N PHE A 41 -1.06 -4.83 -1.75
CA PHE A 41 -1.20 -3.64 -2.58
C PHE A 41 -2.59 -3.55 -3.24
N GLN A 42 -3.05 -4.65 -3.84
CA GLN A 42 -4.34 -4.72 -4.55
C GLN A 42 -5.55 -4.67 -3.61
N GLN A 43 -5.40 -5.14 -2.37
CA GLN A 43 -6.49 -5.19 -1.39
C GLN A 43 -6.50 -4.00 -0.44
N LEU A 44 -5.45 -3.18 -0.41
CA LEU A 44 -5.35 -2.07 0.52
C LEU A 44 -6.43 -1.02 0.23
N LYS A 45 -7.33 -0.86 1.20
CA LYS A 45 -8.38 0.17 1.24
C LYS A 45 -8.07 1.19 2.33
N LYS A 46 -8.54 2.42 2.16
CA LYS A 46 -8.48 3.45 3.20
C LYS A 46 -9.30 3.02 4.42
N GLY A 47 -10.59 2.74 4.22
CA GLY A 47 -11.50 2.36 5.30
C GLY A 47 -11.45 3.35 6.46
N SER A 48 -11.26 2.84 7.68
CA SER A 48 -11.19 3.66 8.90
C SER A 48 -9.86 4.40 9.11
N LEU A 49 -8.86 4.19 8.23
CA LEU A 49 -7.58 4.89 8.33
C LEU A 49 -7.74 6.38 8.04
N LYS A 50 -6.95 7.21 8.72
CA LYS A 50 -6.71 8.59 8.29
C LYS A 50 -5.98 8.58 6.96
N MET A 51 -6.25 9.57 6.10
CA MET A 51 -5.68 9.65 4.75
C MET A 51 -4.16 9.58 4.77
N ARG A 52 -3.52 10.25 5.74
CA ARG A 52 -2.06 10.21 5.92
C ARG A 52 -1.54 8.79 6.10
N ASP A 53 -2.16 8.00 6.97
CA ASP A 53 -1.72 6.65 7.30
C ASP A 53 -1.95 5.70 6.14
N TYR A 54 -3.08 5.86 5.45
CA TYR A 54 -3.38 5.13 4.21
C TYR A 54 -2.32 5.39 3.13
N LEU A 55 -1.99 6.67 2.85
CA LEU A 55 -0.99 7.04 1.87
C LEU A 55 0.41 6.52 2.24
N ALA A 56 0.77 6.60 3.52
CA ALA A 56 2.04 6.07 4.01
C ALA A 56 2.12 4.54 3.82
N LYS A 57 1.04 3.82 4.13
CA LYS A 57 0.97 2.37 3.96
C LYS A 57 1.06 1.98 2.48
N MET A 58 0.32 2.66 1.60
CA MET A 58 0.38 2.40 0.16
C MET A 58 1.79 2.60 -0.41
N LYS A 59 2.46 3.68 0.00
CA LYS A 59 3.85 3.94 -0.40
C LYS A 59 4.81 2.89 0.15
N SER A 60 4.64 2.47 1.40
CA SER A 60 5.48 1.45 2.02
C SER A 60 5.38 0.10 1.31
N VAL A 61 4.18 -0.32 0.89
CA VAL A 61 4.01 -1.59 0.15
C VAL A 61 4.69 -1.48 -1.23
N SER A 62 4.52 -0.35 -1.93
CA SER A 62 5.19 -0.09 -3.21
C SER A 62 6.73 -0.09 -3.10
N ASP A 63 7.27 0.49 -2.03
CA ASP A 63 8.71 0.50 -1.77
C ASP A 63 9.23 -0.91 -1.44
N ASN A 64 8.47 -1.69 -0.66
CA ASN A 64 8.82 -3.08 -0.37
C ASN A 64 8.81 -3.98 -1.62
N LEU A 65 7.85 -3.77 -2.53
CA LEU A 65 7.82 -4.43 -3.83
C LEU A 65 9.04 -4.07 -4.69
N THR A 66 9.40 -2.79 -4.72
CA THR A 66 10.61 -2.30 -5.39
C THR A 66 11.88 -2.96 -4.81
N LEU A 67 12.01 -3.01 -3.48
CA LEU A 67 13.12 -3.68 -2.79
C LEU A 67 13.16 -5.18 -3.03
N ALA A 68 12.01 -5.81 -3.28
CA ALA A 68 11.90 -7.23 -3.63
C ALA A 68 12.18 -7.51 -5.13
N GLY A 69 12.50 -6.48 -5.93
CA GLY A 69 12.80 -6.62 -7.36
C GLY A 69 11.57 -6.58 -8.27
N CYS A 70 10.40 -6.15 -7.74
CA CYS A 70 9.16 -6.02 -8.48
C CYS A 70 8.65 -4.55 -8.40
N PRO A 71 9.31 -3.61 -9.09
CA PRO A 71 8.92 -2.19 -9.01
C PRO A 71 7.55 -1.96 -9.65
N LEU A 72 6.74 -1.11 -9.02
CA LEU A 72 5.46 -0.63 -9.56
C LEU A 72 5.64 0.67 -10.32
N SER A 73 4.83 0.89 -11.35
CA SER A 73 4.79 2.20 -12.00
C SER A 73 4.10 3.23 -11.10
N LEU A 74 4.43 4.52 -11.28
CA LEU A 74 3.72 5.60 -10.59
C LEU A 74 2.22 5.59 -10.94
N ALA A 75 1.87 5.25 -12.18
CA ALA A 75 0.49 5.15 -12.63
C ALA A 75 -0.27 4.06 -11.87
N ASP A 76 0.33 2.89 -11.64
CA ASP A 76 -0.28 1.81 -10.87
C ASP A 76 -0.47 2.21 -9.40
N LEU A 77 0.55 2.85 -8.81
CA LEU A 77 0.48 3.37 -7.44
C LEU A 77 -0.66 4.39 -7.28
N VAL A 78 -0.75 5.37 -8.19
CA VAL A 78 -1.82 6.38 -8.19
C VAL A 78 -3.18 5.72 -8.37
N THR A 79 -3.32 4.87 -9.38
CA THR A 79 -4.59 4.20 -9.71
C THR A 79 -5.09 3.38 -8.53
N GLN A 80 -4.22 2.55 -7.95
CA GLN A 80 -4.59 1.72 -6.81
C GLN A 80 -4.92 2.58 -5.56
N THR A 81 -4.19 3.67 -5.35
CA THR A 81 -4.49 4.62 -4.27
C THR A 81 -5.90 5.19 -4.41
N LEU A 82 -6.32 5.58 -5.61
CA LEU A 82 -7.65 6.15 -5.86
C LEU A 82 -8.77 5.10 -5.76
N ILE A 83 -8.55 3.88 -6.26
CA ILE A 83 -9.49 2.74 -6.16
C ILE A 83 -9.71 2.32 -4.69
N GLY A 84 -8.73 2.56 -3.83
CA GLY A 84 -8.83 2.24 -2.41
C GLY A 84 -9.58 3.25 -1.55
N LEU A 85 -10.06 4.36 -2.12
CA LEU A 85 -10.77 5.40 -1.38
C LEU A 85 -12.27 5.11 -1.22
N ASP A 86 -12.84 5.63 -0.13
CA ASP A 86 -14.27 5.49 0.19
C ASP A 86 -15.15 6.40 -0.69
N ILE A 87 -16.47 6.14 -0.71
CA ILE A 87 -17.42 6.88 -1.57
C ILE A 87 -17.44 8.40 -1.32
N GLU A 88 -17.12 8.85 -0.11
CA GLU A 88 -17.02 10.28 0.23
C GLU A 88 -15.93 11.01 -0.58
N TYR A 89 -14.95 10.26 -1.11
CA TYR A 89 -13.85 10.78 -1.91
C TYR A 89 -14.13 10.74 -3.42
N THR A 90 -15.28 10.23 -3.87
CA THR A 90 -15.64 10.16 -5.30
C THR A 90 -15.41 11.49 -6.05
N PRO A 91 -15.77 12.68 -5.52
CA PRO A 91 -15.54 13.94 -6.23
C PRO A 91 -14.06 14.22 -6.53
N ILE A 92 -13.17 13.95 -5.57
CA ILE A 92 -11.72 14.17 -5.77
C ILE A 92 -11.11 13.06 -6.64
N VAL A 93 -11.62 11.84 -6.56
CA VAL A 93 -11.19 10.71 -7.40
C VAL A 93 -11.40 11.01 -8.88
N VAL A 94 -12.60 11.48 -9.27
CA VAL A 94 -12.89 11.83 -10.67
C VAL A 94 -11.95 12.92 -11.19
N LEU A 95 -11.74 13.98 -10.40
CA LEU A 95 -10.86 15.09 -10.78
C LEU A 95 -9.39 14.67 -10.92
N LEU A 96 -8.94 13.69 -10.14
CA LEU A 96 -7.56 13.21 -10.19
C LEU A 96 -7.32 12.20 -11.31
N PHE A 97 -8.34 11.43 -11.70
CA PHE A 97 -8.25 10.50 -12.84
C PHE A 97 -8.08 11.21 -14.18
N GLU A 98 -8.68 12.40 -14.35
CA GLU A 98 -8.57 13.19 -15.58
C GLU A 98 -7.23 13.94 -15.71
N LYS A 99 -6.40 13.94 -14.67
CA LYS A 99 -5.20 14.76 -14.63
C LYS A 99 -3.99 14.06 -15.24
N ASP A 100 -3.49 14.62 -16.34
CA ASP A 100 -2.21 14.22 -16.91
C ASP A 100 -1.02 14.57 -15.99
N ASN A 101 -0.04 13.67 -15.92
CA ASN A 101 1.24 13.85 -15.20
C ASN A 101 1.10 14.17 -13.70
N LEU A 102 0.19 13.49 -13.00
CA LEU A 102 0.05 13.63 -11.54
C LEU A 102 1.26 13.02 -10.79
N SER A 103 2.01 13.86 -10.07
CA SER A 103 3.07 13.37 -9.18
C SER A 103 2.51 12.77 -7.89
N TRP A 104 3.29 11.89 -7.23
CA TRP A 104 2.89 11.32 -5.94
C TRP A 104 2.69 12.40 -4.86
N SER A 105 3.57 13.40 -4.80
CA SER A 105 3.45 14.52 -3.85
C SER A 105 2.21 15.37 -4.08
N ASP A 106 1.84 15.60 -5.34
CA ASP A 106 0.62 16.35 -5.68
C ASP A 106 -0.63 15.58 -5.28
N LEU A 107 -0.66 14.27 -5.55
CA LEU A 107 -1.74 13.38 -5.13
C LEU A 107 -1.93 13.45 -3.62
N GLN A 108 -0.85 13.25 -2.84
CA GLN A 108 -0.90 13.30 -1.38
C GLN A 108 -1.44 14.63 -0.87
N SER A 109 -0.92 15.74 -1.39
CA SER A 109 -1.32 17.08 -0.97
C SER A 109 -2.81 17.35 -1.23
N LYS A 110 -3.31 16.94 -2.40
CA LYS A 110 -4.72 17.10 -2.78
C LYS A 110 -5.64 16.24 -1.92
N LEU A 111 -5.29 14.99 -1.67
CA LEU A 111 -6.09 14.08 -0.85
C LEU A 111 -6.14 14.51 0.62
N LEU A 112 -5.03 14.97 1.19
CA LEU A 112 -4.98 15.51 2.56
C LEU A 112 -5.80 16.80 2.71
N THR A 113 -5.71 17.69 1.71
CA THR A 113 -6.55 18.91 1.68
C THR A 113 -8.03 18.56 1.59
N TYR A 114 -8.37 17.53 0.81
CA TYR A 114 -9.75 17.07 0.67
C TYR A 114 -10.28 16.46 1.98
N GLU A 115 -9.51 15.61 2.67
CA GLU A 115 -9.88 15.07 3.98
C GLU A 115 -10.17 16.20 4.98
N SER A 116 -9.32 17.23 5.02
CA SER A 116 -9.51 18.38 5.91
C SER A 116 -10.82 19.13 5.63
N ARG A 117 -11.21 19.23 4.35
CA ARG A 117 -12.49 19.84 3.95
C ARG A 117 -13.69 18.98 4.33
N LEU A 118 -13.60 17.66 4.18
CA LEU A 118 -14.65 16.74 4.63
C LEU A 118 -14.88 16.85 6.14
N GLU A 119 -13.82 16.88 6.94
CA GLU A 119 -13.90 17.02 8.40
C GLU A 119 -14.59 18.35 8.82
N GLN A 120 -14.29 19.45 8.12
CA GLN A 120 -14.95 20.74 8.33
C GLN A 120 -16.44 20.70 8.00
N LEU A 121 -16.81 20.04 6.90
CA LEU A 121 -18.21 19.88 6.51
C LEU A 121 -18.97 19.07 7.56
N HIS A 122 -18.44 17.91 7.96
CA HIS A 122 -19.07 17.06 8.98
C HIS A 122 -19.28 17.80 10.30
N THR A 123 -18.31 18.62 10.72
CA THR A 123 -18.43 19.47 11.92
C THR A 123 -19.53 20.53 11.77
N THR A 124 -19.61 21.18 10.60
CA THR A 124 -20.62 22.22 10.32
C THR A 124 -22.04 21.64 10.31
N TYR A 125 -22.23 20.49 9.66
CA TYR A 125 -23.51 19.78 9.65
C TYR A 125 -23.92 19.36 11.05
N HIS A 126 -23.02 18.76 11.83
CA HIS A 126 -23.30 18.36 13.21
C HIS A 126 -23.74 19.56 14.07
N ASN A 127 -23.04 20.69 13.97
CA ASN A 127 -23.36 21.90 14.73
C ASN A 127 -24.72 22.50 14.30
N SER A 128 -25.07 22.44 13.02
CA SER A 128 -26.36 22.95 12.54
C SER A 128 -27.56 22.14 13.02
N VAL A 129 -27.42 20.82 13.18
CA VAL A 129 -28.48 19.94 13.70
C VAL A 129 -28.65 20.10 15.21
N SER A 130 -27.56 20.34 15.96
CA SER A 130 -27.64 20.62 17.40
C SER A 130 -28.30 21.97 17.74
N ILE A 131 -28.41 22.91 16.80
CA ILE A 131 -29.09 24.21 17.01
C ILE A 131 -30.61 24.09 16.81
N PHE A 132 -31.08 23.02 16.18
CA PHE A 132 -32.50 22.78 15.87
C PHE A 132 -33.22 21.79 16.80
N CYS A 133 -32.54 21.26 17.82
CA CYS A 133 -33.13 20.49 18.92
C CYS A 133 -33.06 21.27 20.24
#